data_AF-A0A645BG71-F1
#
_entry.id   AF-A0A645BG71-F1
#
_cell.length_a   1.000
_cell.length_b   1.000
_cell.length_c   1.000
_cell.angle_alpha   90.00
_cell.angle_beta   90.00
_cell.angle_gamma   90.00
#
_symmetry.space_group_name_H-M   'P 1'
#
loop_
_entity.id
_entity.type
_entity.pdbx_description
1 polymer ?
#
loop_
_entity_poly.entity_id
_entity_poly.type
_entity_poly.pdbx_seq_one_letter_code
_entity_poly.pdbx_strand_id
1 'polypeptide(L)'
;MAKVKINGNYAGGVWSYPYKLDITQGVKPGQNELEIEVVNNWMNRLIGDQLLPDHKRETWSFVNPYNTKSKLQPSGLFGPVTIETVEYHN
;
A
#
# COMPACT_ATOMS: atom_id res chain seq x y z
N MET A 1 3.11 -2.62 0.16
CA MET A 1 3.84 -1.81 1.17
C MET A 1 3.21 -0.43 1.25
N ALA A 2 3.47 0.34 2.30
CA ALA A 2 2.88 1.66 2.47
C ALA A 2 3.91 2.70 2.92
N LYS A 3 3.73 3.93 2.46
CA LYS A 3 4.43 5.13 2.91
C LYS A 3 3.44 5.98 3.70
N VAL A 4 3.83 6.48 4.87
CA VAL A 4 2.92 7.18 5.78
C VAL A 4 3.40 8.60 6.03
N LYS A 5 2.47 9.56 6.02
CA LYS A 5 2.68 10.93 6.49
C LYS A 5 1.68 11.28 7.58
N ILE A 6 2.13 12.01 8.59
CA ILE A 6 1.29 12.59 9.64
C ILE A 6 1.40 14.10 9.55
N ASN A 7 0.27 14.81 9.43
CA ASN A 7 0.22 16.26 9.30
C ASN A 7 1.15 16.78 8.17
N GLY A 8 1.15 16.09 7.03
CA GLY A 8 2.02 16.39 5.87
C GLY A 8 3.49 15.96 6.01
N ASN A 9 3.94 15.56 7.20
CA ASN A 9 5.32 15.17 7.47
C ASN A 9 5.52 13.66 7.27
N TYR A 10 6.60 13.27 6.59
CA TYR A 10 6.93 11.86 6.36
C TYR A 10 7.26 11.14 7.68
N ALA A 11 6.48 10.12 8.02
CA ALA A 11 6.62 9.35 9.27
C ALA A 11 7.33 8.01 9.07
N GLY A 12 7.40 7.49 7.84
CA GLY A 12 8.12 6.26 7.52
C GLY A 12 7.47 5.42 6.44
N GLY A 13 8.18 4.35 6.05
CA GLY A 13 7.73 3.36 5.08
C GLY A 13 7.74 1.97 5.69
N VAL A 14 6.69 1.21 5.46
CA VAL A 14 6.49 -0.13 6.04
C VAL A 14 6.26 -1.13 4.93
N TRP A 15 7.18 -2.09 4.80
CA TRP A 15 7.19 -3.04 3.69
C TRP A 15 7.17 -4.52 4.11
N SER A 16 7.50 -4.80 5.37
CA SER A 16 7.50 -6.14 5.93
C SER A 16 6.83 -6.15 7.30
N TYR A 17 6.50 -7.35 7.78
CA TYR A 17 5.95 -7.56 9.10
C TYR A 17 6.99 -7.24 10.20
N PRO A 18 6.58 -6.67 11.35
CA PRO A 18 5.24 -6.15 11.65
C PRO A 18 4.92 -4.87 10.89
N TYR A 19 3.70 -4.74 10.36
CA TYR A 19 3.30 -3.58 9.57
C TYR A 19 2.98 -2.36 10.47
N LYS A 20 3.96 -1.88 11.24
CA LYS A 20 3.83 -0.82 12.24
C LYS A 20 4.94 0.23 12.07
N LEU A 21 4.63 1.48 12.39
CA LEU A 21 5.61 2.56 12.46
C LEU A 21 5.40 3.39 13.73
N ASP A 22 6.47 4.00 14.23
CA ASP A 22 6.39 5.00 15.29
C ASP A 22 6.02 6.36 14.69
N ILE A 23 4.95 6.96 15.21
CA ILE A 23 4.45 8.28 14.78
C ILE A 23 4.52 9.33 15.91
N THR A 24 5.16 9.01 17.04
CA THR A 24 5.16 9.81 18.26
C THR A 24 5.56 11.27 18.02
N GLN A 25 6.55 11.51 17.16
CA GLN A 25 7.04 12.86 16.85
C GLN A 25 6.16 13.63 15.86
N GLY A 26 5.25 12.97 15.16
CA GLY A 26 4.41 13.57 14.12
C GLY A 26 3.01 14.00 14.58
N VAL A 27 2.54 13.44 15.70
CA VAL A 27 1.18 13.67 16.21
C VAL A 27 1.09 14.92 17.10
N LYS A 28 -0.09 15.55 17.10
CA LYS A 28 -0.43 16.70 17.95
C LYS A 28 -1.74 16.48 18.71
N PRO A 29 -2.01 17.20 19.82
CA PRO A 29 -3.31 17.17 20.47
C PRO A 29 -4.44 17.58 19.52
N GLY A 30 -5.56 16.86 19.58
CA GLY A 30 -6.73 17.09 18.74
C GLY A 30 -6.63 16.41 17.37
N GLN A 31 -7.05 17.12 16.32
CA GLN A 31 -7.14 16.56 14.97
C GLN A 31 -5.77 16.41 14.32
N ASN A 32 -5.56 15.25 13.69
CA ASN A 32 -4.36 14.94 12.92
C ASN A 32 -4.78 14.49 11.52
N GLU A 33 -3.99 14.86 10.53
CA GLU A 33 -4.14 14.37 9.16
C GLU A 33 -3.23 13.16 8.96
N LEU A 34 -3.79 12.07 8.44
CA LEU A 34 -3.08 10.83 8.13
C LEU A 34 -3.17 10.56 6.63
N GLU A 35 -2.03 10.52 5.96
CA GLU A 35 -1.92 10.15 4.55
C GLU A 35 -1.14 8.84 4.44
N ILE A 36 -1.70 7.86 3.71
CA ILE A 36 -1.08 6.55 3.50
C ILE A 36 -1.05 6.28 1.99
N GLU A 37 0.16 6.32 1.41
CA GLU A 37 0.39 5.94 0.01
C GLU A 37 0.68 4.43 -0.04
N VAL A 38 -0.24 3.65 -0.62
CA VAL A 38 -0.12 2.18 -0.73
C VAL A 38 0.27 1.79 -2.15
N VAL A 39 1.24 0.88 -2.25
CA VAL A 39 1.64 0.29 -3.54
C VAL A 39 1.43 -1.22 -3.53
N ASN A 40 0.96 -1.74 -4.67
CA ASN A 40 0.76 -3.15 -4.98
C ASN A 40 1.61 -3.57 -6.18
N ASN A 41 1.44 -4.82 -6.63
CA ASN A 41 2.18 -5.39 -7.75
C ASN A 41 1.41 -5.21 -9.07
N TRP A 42 2.14 -5.32 -10.19
CA TRP A 42 1.59 -5.22 -11.55
C TRP A 42 0.59 -6.32 -11.95
N MET A 43 0.53 -7.43 -11.20
CA MET A 43 -0.25 -8.63 -11.53
C MET A 43 -1.69 -8.33 -11.94
N ASN A 44 -2.42 -7.54 -11.15
CA ASN A 44 -3.83 -7.25 -11.43
C ASN A 44 -4.02 -6.43 -12.72
N ARG A 45 -3.11 -5.48 -12.99
CA ARG A 45 -3.15 -4.66 -14.22
C ARG A 45 -2.80 -5.50 -15.45
N LEU A 46 -1.78 -6.36 -15.35
CA LEU A 46 -1.39 -7.30 -16.42
C LEU A 46 -2.49 -8.31 -16.76
N ILE A 47 -3.25 -8.77 -15.76
CA ILE A 47 -4.43 -9.63 -15.98
C ILE A 47 -5.56 -8.82 -16.63
N GLY A 48 -5.84 -7.62 -16.12
CA GLY A 48 -6.90 -6.75 -16.64
C GLY A 48 -6.68 -6.32 -18.09
N ASP A 49 -5.45 -6.01 -18.49
CA ASP A 49 -5.13 -5.64 -19.87
C ASP A 49 -5.39 -6.77 -20.87
N GLN A 50 -5.21 -8.02 -20.46
CA GLN A 50 -5.48 -9.17 -21.34
C GLN A 50 -6.97 -9.33 -21.68
N LEU A 51 -7.87 -8.69 -20.92
CA LEU A 51 -9.30 -8.62 -21.25
C LEU A 51 -9.61 -7.56 -22.31
N LEU A 52 -8.65 -6.70 -22.64
CA LEU A 52 -8.79 -5.65 -23.64
C LEU A 52 -8.21 -6.10 -25.00
N PRO A 53 -8.71 -5.52 -26.12
CA PRO A 53 -8.04 -5.59 -27.41
C PRO A 53 -6.60 -5.05 -27.33
N ASP A 54 -5.68 -5.61 -28.11
CA ASP A 54 -4.24 -5.28 -28.05
C ASP A 54 -3.93 -3.78 -28.08
N HIS A 55 -4.65 -3.01 -28.92
CA HIS A 55 -4.45 -1.56 -29.06
C HIS A 55 -4.95 -0.72 -27.87
N LYS A 56 -5.65 -1.34 -26.90
CA LYS A 56 -6.12 -0.68 -25.67
C LYS A 56 -5.35 -1.12 -24.42
N ARG A 57 -4.36 -1.99 -24.57
CA ARG A 57 -3.52 -2.43 -23.46
C ARG A 57 -2.49 -1.35 -23.14
N GLU A 58 -2.40 -0.97 -21.88
CA GLU A 58 -1.43 0.05 -21.42
C GLU A 58 -0.10 -0.59 -21.04
N THR A 59 -0.11 -1.87 -20.67
CA THR A 59 1.05 -2.61 -20.18
C THR A 59 1.54 -3.65 -21.19
N TRP A 60 2.85 -3.83 -21.24
CA TRP A 60 3.52 -4.87 -22.01
C TRP A 60 4.67 -5.47 -21.19
N SER A 61 4.85 -6.79 -21.30
CA SER A 61 5.98 -7.49 -20.70
C SER A 61 6.44 -8.61 -21.63
N PHE A 62 7.75 -8.72 -21.83
CA PHE A 62 8.33 -9.81 -22.62
C PHE A 62 8.02 -11.18 -22.01
N VAL A 63 8.03 -11.28 -20.68
CA VAL A 63 7.61 -12.48 -19.94
C VAL A 63 6.39 -12.13 -19.10
N ASN A 64 5.22 -12.66 -19.46
CA ASN A 64 4.00 -12.51 -18.69
C ASN A 64 3.48 -13.89 -18.26
N PRO A 65 3.62 -14.28 -16.98
CA PRO A 65 3.15 -15.57 -16.49
C PRO A 65 1.64 -15.61 -16.23
N TYR A 66 0.93 -14.48 -16.34
CA TYR A 66 -0.48 -14.36 -16.00
C TYR A 66 -1.37 -14.43 -17.23
N ASN A 67 -2.59 -14.93 -17.05
CA ASN A 67 -3.63 -14.94 -18.07
C ASN A 67 -4.98 -14.47 -17.51
N THR A 68 -6.00 -14.39 -18.38
CA THR A 68 -7.34 -13.90 -18.02
C THR A 68 -8.07 -14.72 -16.95
N LYS A 69 -7.62 -15.94 -16.66
CA LYS A 69 -8.16 -16.82 -15.61
C LYS A 69 -7.33 -16.81 -14.32
N SER A 70 -6.18 -16.14 -14.30
CA SER A 70 -5.36 -16.00 -13.10
C SER A 70 -6.16 -15.27 -12.00
N LYS A 71 -6.07 -15.76 -10.76
CA LYS A 71 -6.71 -15.11 -9.62
C LYS A 71 -6.08 -13.75 -9.36
N LEU A 72 -6.89 -12.73 -9.08
CA LEU A 72 -6.39 -11.42 -8.69
C LEU A 72 -5.72 -11.50 -7.31
N GLN A 73 -4.64 -10.73 -7.15
CA GLN A 73 -4.00 -10.53 -5.87
C GLN A 73 -4.81 -9.50 -5.06
N PRO A 74 -5.03 -9.71 -3.75
CA PRO A 74 -5.55 -8.66 -2.89
C PRO A 74 -4.66 -7.41 -2.98
N SER A 75 -5.24 -6.25 -3.24
CA SER A 75 -4.54 -4.96 -3.30
C SER A 75 -5.28 -3.87 -2.53
N GLY A 76 -4.54 -3.11 -1.72
CA GLY A 76 -5.06 -1.98 -0.96
C GLY A 76 -4.68 -2.04 0.51
N LEU A 77 -5.33 -1.21 1.32
CA LEU A 77 -5.22 -1.17 2.77
C LEU A 77 -6.41 -1.91 3.39
N PHE A 78 -6.22 -3.17 3.80
CA PHE A 78 -7.31 -4.03 4.27
C PHE A 78 -7.79 -3.72 5.68
N GLY A 79 -6.92 -3.16 6.51
CA GLY A 79 -7.25 -2.78 7.88
C GLY A 79 -7.58 -3.96 8.83
N PRO A 80 -7.97 -3.65 10.08
CA PRO A 80 -8.11 -2.30 10.62
C PRO A 80 -6.77 -1.57 10.72
N VAL A 81 -6.78 -0.25 10.56
CA VAL A 81 -5.62 0.61 10.90
C VAL A 81 -5.83 1.10 12.32
N THR A 82 -4.89 0.79 13.21
CA THR A 82 -4.95 1.12 14.63
C THR A 82 -3.83 2.05 15.03
N ILE A 83 -4.07 2.83 16.09
CA ILE A 83 -3.06 3.64 16.77
C ILE A 83 -2.97 3.09 18.19
N GLU A 84 -1.75 2.88 18.66
CA GLU A 84 -1.46 2.32 19.97
C GLU A 84 -0.48 3.23 20.70
N THR A 85 -0.72 3.47 21.98
CA THR A 85 0.25 4.08 22.87
C THR A 85 1.07 2.98 23.52
N VAL A 86 2.40 3.09 23.47
CA VAL A 86 3.33 2.14 24.10
C VAL A 86 4.10 2.89 25.18
N GLU A 87 3.99 2.44 26.42
CA GLU A 87 4.83 2.91 27.52
C GLU A 87 6.10 2.05 27.58
N TYR A 88 7.26 2.68 27.44
CA TYR A 88 8.54 2.01 27.65
C TYR A 88 8.95 2.20 29.11
N HIS A 89 9.00 1.12 29.87
CA HIS A 89 9.65 1.12 31.18
C HIS A 89 11.15 0.82 30.98
N ASN A 90 12.00 1.69 31.53
CA ASN A 90 13.44 1.47 31.60
C ASN A 90 13.79 0.45 32.68
#